data_AF-A0A7M2WR67-F1
#
_entry.id   AF-A0A7M2WR67-F1
#
_cell.length_a   1.000
_cell.length_b   1.000
_cell.length_c   1.000
_cell.angle_alpha   90.00
_cell.angle_beta   90.00
_cell.angle_gamma   90.00
#
_symmetry.space_group_name_H-M   'P 1'
#
loop_
_entity.id
_entity.type
_entity.pdbx_description
1 polymer ?
#
loop_
_entity_poly.entity_id
_entity_poly.type
_entity_poly.pdbx_seq_one_letter_code
_entity_poly.pdbx_strand_id
1 'polypeptide(L)'
;MSIRAIVKDGQIQPVEPIPFDWVEGQELTIEAGERILTAQELDEWEAEMDRLVSKLPVQDHLQLKALMEEVEVDSKRSTRREWGLE
;
A
#
# COMPACT_ATOMS: atom_id res chain seq x y z
N MET A 1 -20.01 -1.62 -0.32
CA MET A 1 -20.15 -0.14 -0.28
C MET A 1 -20.01 0.26 1.17
N SER A 2 -18.93 0.94 1.55
CA SER A 2 -18.70 1.34 2.95
C SER A 2 -19.41 2.65 3.24
N ILE A 3 -20.18 2.70 4.33
CA ILE A 3 -20.89 3.89 4.79
C ILE A 3 -19.95 4.63 5.77
N ARG A 4 -19.83 5.95 5.62
CA ARG A 4 -18.99 6.77 6.49
C ARG A 4 -19.80 7.30 7.67
N ALA A 5 -19.25 7.15 8.87
CA ALA A 5 -19.81 7.69 10.10
C ALA A 5 -18.67 8.28 10.95
N ILE A 6 -19.01 9.22 11.83
CA ILE A 6 -18.09 9.83 12.80
C ILE A 6 -18.54 9.48 14.21
N VAL A 7 -17.60 9.35 15.15
CA VAL A 7 -17.92 9.26 16.57
C VAL A 7 -17.86 10.66 17.16
N LYS A 8 -18.97 11.13 17.72
CA LYS A 8 -19.07 12.42 18.40
C LYS A 8 -19.77 12.22 19.75
N ASP A 9 -19.13 12.66 20.83
CA ASP A 9 -19.65 12.51 22.19
C ASP A 9 -20.00 11.06 22.58
N GLY A 10 -19.23 10.08 22.06
CA GLY A 10 -19.46 8.65 22.30
C GLY A 10 -20.60 8.04 21.48
N GLN A 11 -21.22 8.79 20.58
CA GLN A 11 -22.28 8.32 19.68
C GLN A 11 -21.78 8.26 18.24
N ILE A 12 -22.14 7.20 17.52
CA ILE A 12 -21.86 7.05 16.08
C ILE A 12 -22.90 7.87 15.31
N GLN A 13 -22.46 8.81 14.49
CA GLN A 13 -23.29 9.67 13.64
C GLN A 13 -22.95 9.42 12.16
N PRO A 14 -23.92 9.04 11.32
CA PRO A 14 -23.69 8.87 9.89
C PRO A 14 -23.34 10.22 9.24
N VAL A 15 -22.38 10.21 8.30
CA VAL A 15 -22.13 11.36 7.42
C VAL A 15 -23.15 11.28 6.29
N GLU A 16 -24.01 12.30 6.14
CA GLU A 16 -25.15 12.28 5.21
C GLU A 16 -24.79 11.75 3.81
N PRO A 17 -25.67 10.93 3.18
CA PRO A 17 -27.02 10.57 3.62
C PRO A 17 -27.09 9.43 4.64
N ILE A 18 -28.09 9.47 5.54
CA ILE A 18 -28.39 8.38 6.46
C ILE A 18 -28.88 7.17 5.64
N PRO A 19 -28.29 5.98 5.81
CA PRO A 19 -28.78 4.78 5.14
C PRO A 19 -30.23 4.49 5.54
N PHE A 20 -31.09 4.22 4.56
CA PHE A 20 -32.53 4.02 4.78
C PHE A 20 -32.85 2.76 5.58
N ASP A 21 -31.89 1.84 5.69
CA ASP A 21 -31.96 0.58 6.41
C ASP A 21 -31.52 0.68 7.87
N TRP A 22 -31.06 1.85 8.33
CA TRP A 22 -30.69 2.06 9.73
C TRP A 22 -31.93 2.24 10.60
N VAL A 23 -32.01 1.45 11.67
CA VAL A 23 -33.08 1.53 12.68
C VAL A 23 -32.54 1.86 14.07
N GLU A 24 -33.37 2.45 14.91
CA GLU A 24 -33.02 2.77 16.30
C GLU A 24 -32.66 1.48 17.06
N GLY A 25 -31.54 1.51 17.80
CA GLY A 25 -31.05 0.37 18.57
C GLY A 25 -30.34 -0.72 17.76
N GLN A 26 -30.15 -0.53 16.44
CA GLN A 26 -29.38 -1.45 15.61
C GLN A 26 -27.90 -1.50 16.02
N GLU A 27 -27.39 -2.70 16.25
CA GLU A 27 -25.96 -2.92 16.44
C GLU A 27 -25.22 -2.79 15.09
N LEU A 28 -24.13 -2.02 15.09
CA LEU A 28 -23.30 -1.79 13.91
C LEU A 28 -21.89 -2.32 14.15
N THR A 29 -21.38 -3.11 13.20
CA THR A 29 -19.97 -3.49 13.19
C THR A 29 -19.17 -2.38 12.52
N ILE A 30 -18.32 -1.70 13.28
CA ILE A 30 -17.34 -0.76 12.72
C ILE A 30 -16.11 -1.57 12.29
N GLU A 31 -15.89 -1.64 10.99
CA GLU A 31 -14.62 -2.10 10.45
C GLU A 31 -13.59 -0.98 10.58
N ALA A 32 -12.42 -1.30 11.15
CA ALA A 32 -11.30 -0.38 11.12
C ALA A 32 -10.89 -0.18 9.65
N GLY A 33 -11.14 1.01 9.13
CA GLY A 33 -10.59 1.43 7.84
C GLY A 33 -9.06 1.49 7.91
N GLU A 34 -8.42 1.59 6.75
CA GLU A 34 -6.99 1.87 6.70
C GLU A 34 -6.69 3.14 7.51
N ARG A 35 -5.76 3.01 8.46
CA ARG A 35 -5.31 4.14 9.27
C ARG A 35 -4.69 5.17 8.34
N ILE A 36 -5.31 6.34 8.26
CA ILE A 36 -4.71 7.50 7.61
C ILE A 36 -3.63 8.01 8.55
N LEU A 37 -2.37 8.00 8.09
CA LEU A 37 -1.25 8.57 8.83
C LEU A 37 -1.48 10.08 9.00
N THR A 38 -1.17 10.58 10.19
CA THR A 38 -1.06 12.02 10.42
C THR A 38 0.16 12.57 9.67
N ALA A 39 0.20 13.89 9.45
CA ALA A 39 1.36 14.53 8.82
C ALA A 39 2.67 14.25 9.58
N GLN A 40 2.62 14.30 10.91
CA GLN A 40 3.78 13.98 11.76
C GLN A 40 4.25 12.53 11.58
N GLU A 41 3.32 11.57 11.55
CA GLU A 41 3.68 10.16 11.34
C GLU A 41 4.25 9.90 9.95
N LEU A 42 3.81 10.67 8.95
CA LEU A 42 4.37 10.62 7.61
C LEU A 42 5.81 11.16 7.59
N ASP A 43 6.06 12.29 8.25
CA ASP A 43 7.41 12.88 8.37
C ASP A 43 8.37 11.93 9.12
N GLU A 44 7.90 11.30 10.20
CA GLU A 44 8.67 10.30 10.96
C GLU A 44 8.99 9.06 10.11
N TRP A 45 8.02 8.61 9.30
CA TRP A 45 8.22 7.51 8.37
C TRP A 45 9.24 7.86 7.28
N GLU A 46 9.15 9.05 6.68
CA GLU A 46 10.10 9.54 5.67
C GLU A 46 11.53 9.60 6.23
N ALA A 47 11.70 10.16 7.44
CA ALA A 47 12.98 10.24 8.10
C ALA A 47 13.60 8.85 8.40
N GLU A 48 12.76 7.88 8.78
CA GLU A 48 13.23 6.50 8.98
C GLU A 48 13.64 5.83 7.67
N MET A 49 12.89 6.06 6.59
CA MET A 49 13.23 5.55 5.26
C MET A 49 14.58 6.11 4.78
N ASP A 50 14.80 7.42 4.90
CA ASP A 50 16.09 8.04 4.57
C ASP A 50 17.23 7.48 5.40
N ARG A 51 17.00 7.28 6.71
CA ARG A 51 18.00 6.68 7.61
C ARG A 51 18.36 5.26 7.19
N LEU A 52 17.41 4.46 6.73
CA LEU A 52 17.65 3.09 6.27
C LEU A 52 18.37 3.09 4.91
N VAL A 53 17.92 3.90 3.97
CA VAL A 53 18.49 3.97 2.61
C VAL A 53 19.92 4.53 2.63
N SER A 54 20.23 5.48 3.50
CA SER A 54 21.59 6.04 3.64
C SER A 54 22.66 5.01 4.01
N LYS A 55 22.25 3.86 4.56
CA LYS A 55 23.16 2.76 4.94
C LYS A 55 23.39 1.75 3.82
N LEU A 56 22.61 1.82 2.74
CA LEU A 56 22.72 0.87 1.64
C LEU A 56 23.94 1.21 0.76
N PRO A 57 24.87 0.26 0.55
CA PRO A 57 25.97 0.46 -0.37
C PRO A 57 25.46 0.63 -1.80
N VAL A 58 25.96 1.64 -2.51
CA VAL A 58 25.66 1.85 -3.94
C VAL A 58 26.05 0.63 -4.78
N GLN A 59 27.09 -0.11 -4.36
CA GLN A 59 27.55 -1.31 -5.05
C GLN A 59 26.50 -2.43 -5.06
N ASP A 60 25.76 -2.62 -3.97
CA ASP A 60 24.73 -3.66 -3.87
C ASP A 60 23.59 -3.39 -4.88
N HIS A 61 23.21 -2.12 -5.04
CA HIS A 61 22.21 -1.70 -6.02
C HIS A 61 22.69 -1.97 -7.47
N LEU A 62 23.95 -1.64 -7.77
CA LEU A 62 24.53 -1.87 -9.09
C LEU A 62 24.65 -3.36 -9.42
N GLN A 63 25.05 -4.18 -8.44
CA GLN A 63 25.15 -5.62 -8.60
C GLN A 63 23.78 -6.26 -8.83
N LEU A 64 22.77 -5.87 -8.04
CA LEU A 64 21.40 -6.34 -8.23
C LEU A 64 20.89 -6.00 -9.63
N LYS A 65 21.12 -4.76 -10.08
CA LYS A 65 20.71 -4.32 -11.42
C LYS A 65 21.35 -5.15 -12.53
N ALA A 66 22.66 -5.41 -12.43
CA ALA A 66 23.37 -6.23 -13.41
C ALA A 66 22.80 -7.66 -13.49
N LEU A 67 22.50 -8.27 -12.35
CA LEU A 67 21.88 -9.61 -12.30
C LEU A 67 20.49 -9.61 -12.93
N MET A 68 19.68 -8.58 -12.69
CA MET A 68 18.35 -8.46 -13.31
C MET A 68 18.43 -8.33 -14.83
N GLU A 69 19.39 -7.55 -15.34
CA GLU A 69 19.61 -7.41 -16.79
C GLU A 69 20.05 -8.75 -17.42
N GLU A 70 20.91 -9.51 -16.75
CA GLU A 70 21.32 -10.85 -17.20
C GLU A 70 20.12 -11.82 -17.29
N VAL A 71 19.29 -11.85 -16.25
CA VAL A 71 18.06 -12.66 -16.21
C VAL A 71 17.10 -12.27 -17.34
N GLU A 72 16.96 -10.97 -17.62
CA GLU A 72 16.10 -10.50 -18.71
C GLU A 72 16.62 -10.94 -20.08
N VAL A 73 17.94 -10.86 -20.31
CA VAL A 73 18.57 -11.33 -21.54
C VAL A 73 18.36 -12.82 -21.73
N ASP A 74 18.57 -13.61 -20.69
CA ASP A 74 18.41 -15.06 -20.75
C ASP A 74 16.95 -15.47 -20.94
N SER A 75 16.00 -14.78 -20.29
CA SER A 75 14.57 -14.98 -20.50
C SER A 75 14.17 -14.72 -21.96
N LYS A 76 14.59 -13.58 -22.52
CA LYS A 76 14.33 -13.24 -23.93
C LYS A 76 14.94 -14.26 -24.89
N ARG A 77 16.16 -14.72 -24.60
CA ARG A 77 16.83 -15.75 -25.41
C ARG A 77 16.04 -17.07 -25.35
N SER A 78 15.62 -17.52 -24.17
CA SER A 78 14.81 -18.73 -24.00
C SER A 78 13.51 -18.66 -24.78
N THR A 79 12.77 -17.56 -24.67
CA THR A 79 11.51 -17.36 -25.41
C THR A 79 11.72 -17.37 -26.91
N ARG A 80 12.83 -16.79 -27.41
CA ARG A 80 13.17 -16.87 -28.84
C ARG A 80 13.39 -18.30 -29.31
N ARG A 81 14.04 -19.15 -28.50
CA ARG A 81 14.20 -20.59 -28.82
C ARG A 81 12.88 -21.31 -28.88
N GLU A 82 12.04 -21.12 -27.88
CA GLU A 82 10.73 -21.76 -27.79
C GLU A 82 9.82 -21.40 -28.97
N TRP A 83 9.97 -20.18 -29.49
CA TRP A 83 9.19 -19.68 -30.63
C TRP A 83 9.86 -19.99 -31.98
N GLY A 84 10.99 -20.69 -32.00
CA GLY A 84 11.72 -21.03 -33.23
C GLY A 84 12.29 -19.81 -33.96
N LEU A 85 12.64 -18.76 -33.23
CA LEU A 85 13.17 -17.48 -33.74
C LEU A 85 14.71 -17.39 -33.58
N GLU A 86 15.41 -18.53 -33.47
CA GLU A 86 16.87 -18.62 -33.47
C GLU A 86 17.47 -18.70 -34.87
#